data_AF-A0A933JR79-F1
#
_entry.id   AF-A0A933JR79-F1
#
_cell.length_a   1.000
_cell.length_b   1.000
_cell.length_c   1.000
_cell.angle_alpha   90.00
_cell.angle_beta   90.00
_cell.angle_gamma   90.00
#
_symmetry.space_group_name_H-M   'P 1'
#
loop_
_entity.id
_entity.type
_entity.pdbx_description
1 polymer ?
#
loop_
_entity_poly.entity_id
_entity_poly.type
_entity_poly.pdbx_seq_one_letter_code
_entity_poly.pdbx_strand_id
1 'polypeptide(L)'
;MSSRTELAKNIGTKGRKLLVVSDMHVGRDQKLITGFAQGRPNPAFDRAFVDLLDLYTAGKEGDWKLILAGDFIDFLEVVVVRDDRRRFLLSFDVTNEEQEFGLGTAAERVLEKLYTTLEYHQDLFARLARFVKGGGEIVVMRGNHDVEFYWPKVQRAFRRELASLAFRDDPAEIDDDLRRRSEFQSRVIFAPWIYFEPGRIYVEHGHQYDEYCSFDHWLYPVSPTNPRMIDTPVSAFAMRFFVNMMSDYTADHVETWGWRDYLSWAREKGPGGALYTVRMGLVAGLRIVWFAGQWTFGRVGRYNQEHKKRLVEEANRFGIDPEKLERIDNLHHLTVIRNLPELMRLLFLDRVLLAVGAMFLVFLVLLFVERTWLELVGIGFVFAAALRANKSMLRHRFLLPGPKQARAADKIAETLEVPVVVMGHSHVRRNIPLPNGRTYLNTGCWLPPFPTQDHLDPQAPCTCKLSHMVLESESRPELRVFCKAQKTVRLADLPPRTEEREQRSGSLPDIPILE
;
A
#
# COMPACT_ATOMS: atom_id res chain seq x y z
N MET A 1 -33.72 3.93 -20.42
CA MET A 1 -33.21 5.25 -20.01
C MET A 1 -33.76 5.77 -18.66
N SER A 2 -34.51 4.96 -17.89
CA SER A 2 -35.17 5.41 -16.65
C SER A 2 -34.49 4.96 -15.34
N SER A 3 -33.39 4.20 -15.37
CA SER A 3 -32.75 3.65 -14.15
C SER A 3 -31.52 4.42 -13.67
N ARG A 4 -31.01 5.39 -14.44
CA ARG A 4 -29.82 6.19 -14.09
C ARG A 4 -30.14 7.45 -13.27
N THR A 5 -31.40 7.85 -13.22
CA THR A 5 -31.85 9.09 -12.57
C THR A 5 -32.31 8.88 -11.12
N GLU A 6 -32.51 7.64 -10.68
CA GLU A 6 -32.92 7.33 -9.30
C GLU A 6 -31.75 7.31 -8.30
N LEU A 7 -30.51 7.08 -8.74
CA LEU A 7 -29.34 7.14 -7.83
C LEU A 7 -29.01 8.58 -7.38
N ALA A 8 -29.47 9.59 -8.12
CA ALA A 8 -29.18 11.00 -7.86
C ALA A 8 -30.25 11.72 -7.02
N LYS A 9 -31.34 11.03 -6.61
CA LYS A 9 -32.50 11.66 -5.93
C LYS A 9 -32.61 11.41 -4.43
N ASN A 10 -31.64 10.77 -3.79
CA ASN A 10 -31.62 10.56 -2.32
C ASN A 10 -30.69 11.51 -1.54
N ILE A 11 -30.35 12.67 -2.11
CA ILE A 11 -29.64 13.74 -1.40
C ILE A 11 -30.65 14.50 -0.52
N GLY A 12 -31.02 13.84 0.58
CA GLY A 12 -32.00 14.33 1.56
C GLY A 12 -32.28 13.37 2.72
N THR A 13 -31.52 12.28 2.84
CA THR A 13 -31.61 11.34 3.98
C THR A 13 -30.31 11.39 4.76
N LYS A 14 -30.38 11.47 6.10
CA LYS A 14 -29.22 11.39 7.00
C LYS A 14 -28.30 10.27 6.53
N GLY A 15 -27.04 10.60 6.20
CA GLY A 15 -26.09 9.62 5.67
C GLY A 15 -25.94 8.41 6.59
N ARG A 16 -25.74 7.23 6.00
CA ARG A 16 -25.43 5.99 6.75
C ARG A 16 -24.25 6.22 7.70
N LYS A 17 -24.20 5.43 8.76
CA LYS A 17 -23.02 5.38 9.65
C LYS A 17 -21.84 4.80 8.86
N LEU A 18 -20.66 5.38 9.02
CA LEU A 18 -19.47 4.93 8.31
C LEU A 18 -18.56 4.17 9.26
N LEU A 19 -18.09 3.02 8.83
CA LEU A 19 -16.97 2.31 9.40
C LEU A 19 -15.86 2.28 8.35
N VAL A 20 -14.70 2.88 8.64
CA VAL A 20 -13.58 2.98 7.69
C VAL A 20 -12.40 2.19 8.22
N VAL A 21 -11.92 1.26 7.42
CA VAL A 21 -10.74 0.42 7.67
C VAL A 21 -9.83 0.50 6.45
N SER A 22 -8.52 0.40 6.66
CA SER A 22 -7.49 0.47 5.61
C SER A 22 -6.33 -0.43 5.99
N ASP A 23 -5.45 -0.73 5.03
CA ASP A 23 -4.16 -1.39 5.28
C ASP A 23 -4.36 -2.72 6.03
N MET A 24 -5.34 -3.49 5.53
CA MET A 24 -5.70 -4.82 6.02
C MET A 24 -4.81 -5.91 5.47
N HIS A 25 -4.17 -5.69 4.30
CA HIS A 25 -3.22 -6.58 3.62
C HIS A 25 -3.58 -8.06 3.70
N VAL A 26 -4.85 -8.38 3.48
CA VAL A 26 -5.38 -9.74 3.53
C VAL A 26 -4.65 -10.58 2.48
N GLY A 27 -4.08 -11.71 2.92
CA GLY A 27 -3.35 -12.65 2.06
C GLY A 27 -1.84 -12.44 1.94
N ARG A 28 -1.23 -11.46 2.62
CA ARG A 28 0.24 -11.25 2.57
C ARG A 28 1.09 -12.44 3.03
N ASP A 29 0.51 -13.35 3.81
CA ASP A 29 1.11 -14.59 4.30
C ASP A 29 1.00 -15.76 3.30
N GLN A 30 0.34 -15.55 2.15
CA GLN A 30 0.12 -16.55 1.11
C GLN A 30 1.25 -16.53 0.07
N LYS A 31 2.39 -17.14 0.41
CA LYS A 31 3.52 -17.29 -0.52
C LYS A 31 3.71 -18.77 -0.89
N LEU A 32 3.30 -19.12 -2.12
CA LEU A 32 3.35 -20.49 -2.66
C LEU A 32 4.64 -20.79 -3.45
N ILE A 33 5.64 -19.90 -3.41
CA ILE A 33 6.94 -20.14 -4.04
C ILE A 33 7.82 -21.08 -3.20
N THR A 34 8.67 -21.84 -3.89
CA THR A 34 9.59 -22.81 -3.26
C THR A 34 10.53 -22.16 -2.25
N GLY A 35 10.67 -22.76 -1.07
CA GLY A 35 11.58 -22.32 -0.01
C GLY A 35 10.92 -21.59 1.17
N PHE A 36 9.62 -21.31 1.10
CA PHE A 36 8.87 -20.66 2.18
C PHE A 36 7.91 -21.65 2.84
N ALA A 37 7.85 -21.63 4.17
CA ALA A 37 6.83 -22.38 4.89
C ALA A 37 5.45 -21.77 4.55
N GLN A 38 4.49 -22.61 4.15
CA GLN A 38 3.11 -22.16 3.99
C GLN A 38 2.56 -21.79 5.37
N GLY A 39 2.38 -20.49 5.61
CA GLY A 39 1.68 -20.01 6.79
C GLY A 39 0.26 -20.58 6.77
N ARG A 40 -0.18 -21.19 7.87
CA ARG A 40 -1.61 -21.46 8.05
C ARG A 40 -2.34 -20.13 8.25
N PRO A 41 -3.60 -19.99 7.80
CA PRO A 41 -4.40 -18.81 8.09
C PRO A 41 -4.29 -18.48 9.55
N ASN A 42 -4.02 -17.21 9.88
CA ASN A 42 -4.10 -16.75 11.26
C ASN A 42 -5.58 -16.56 11.61
N PRO A 43 -6.25 -17.53 12.26
CA PRO A 43 -7.69 -17.41 12.54
C PRO A 43 -8.01 -16.25 13.48
N ALA A 44 -7.02 -15.74 14.22
CA ALA A 44 -7.22 -14.61 15.12
C ALA A 44 -7.50 -13.31 14.35
N PHE A 45 -6.90 -13.13 13.17
CA PHE A 45 -7.14 -11.95 12.34
C PHE A 45 -8.58 -11.93 11.82
N ASP A 46 -9.00 -13.02 11.16
CA ASP A 46 -10.38 -13.19 10.67
C ASP A 46 -11.38 -13.01 11.81
N ARG A 47 -11.14 -13.67 12.95
CA ARG A 47 -12.03 -13.55 14.12
C ARG A 47 -12.12 -12.12 14.64
N ALA A 48 -11.02 -11.37 14.69
CA ALA A 48 -11.04 -9.99 15.15
C ALA A 48 -11.84 -9.08 14.22
N PHE A 49 -11.73 -9.28 12.89
CA PHE A 49 -12.56 -8.57 11.93
C PHE A 49 -14.04 -8.93 12.08
N VAL A 50 -14.35 -10.22 12.28
CA VAL A 50 -15.72 -10.68 12.53
C VAL A 50 -16.31 -10.03 13.78
N ASP A 51 -15.55 -10.05 14.89
CA ASP A 51 -15.96 -9.45 16.16
C ASP A 51 -16.18 -7.94 16.03
N LEU A 52 -15.36 -7.24 15.24
CA LEU A 52 -15.54 -5.81 14.98
C LEU A 52 -16.87 -5.54 14.27
N LEU A 53 -17.15 -6.25 13.19
CA LEU A 53 -18.40 -6.04 12.46
C LEU A 53 -19.60 -6.43 13.33
N ASP A 54 -19.53 -7.52 14.09
CA ASP A 54 -20.58 -7.91 15.02
C ASP A 54 -20.84 -6.84 16.09
N LEU A 55 -19.80 -6.18 16.59
CA LEU A 55 -19.91 -5.09 17.56
C LEU A 55 -20.71 -3.89 17.02
N TYR A 56 -20.44 -3.47 15.78
CA TYR A 56 -21.08 -2.28 15.21
C TYR A 56 -22.43 -2.56 14.57
N THR A 57 -22.58 -3.71 13.91
CA THR A 57 -23.74 -3.96 13.06
C THR A 57 -24.83 -4.72 13.79
N ALA A 58 -24.53 -5.73 14.62
CA ALA A 58 -25.47 -6.48 15.48
C ALA A 58 -26.95 -6.56 15.00
N GLY A 59 -27.21 -6.92 13.73
CA GLY A 59 -28.58 -7.03 13.17
C GLY A 59 -29.17 -5.75 12.56
N LYS A 60 -28.36 -4.71 12.42
CA LYS A 60 -28.65 -3.39 11.80
C LYS A 60 -27.66 -3.09 10.69
N GLU A 61 -27.25 -4.10 9.93
CA GLU A 61 -26.26 -3.97 8.85
C GLU A 61 -26.65 -2.87 7.84
N GLY A 62 -27.95 -2.73 7.55
CA GLY A 62 -28.50 -1.69 6.67
C GLY A 62 -28.20 -0.24 7.07
N ASP A 63 -27.92 0.03 8.35
CA ASP A 63 -27.59 1.38 8.83
C ASP A 63 -26.15 1.79 8.51
N TRP A 64 -25.32 0.83 8.13
CA TRP A 64 -23.87 1.00 8.01
C TRP A 64 -23.38 0.94 6.56
N LYS A 65 -22.30 1.67 6.35
CA LYS A 65 -21.43 1.58 5.18
C LYS A 65 -20.01 1.29 5.64
N LEU A 66 -19.46 0.18 5.15
CA LEU A 66 -18.07 -0.20 5.38
C LEU A 66 -17.22 0.31 4.22
N ILE A 67 -16.25 1.17 4.51
CA ILE A 67 -15.29 1.67 3.54
C ILE A 67 -13.97 0.95 3.78
N LEU A 68 -13.56 0.13 2.80
CA LEU A 68 -12.23 -0.47 2.73
C LEU A 68 -11.34 0.52 1.97
N ALA A 69 -10.64 1.39 2.70
CA ALA A 69 -9.95 2.58 2.20
C ALA A 69 -8.56 2.31 1.61
N GLY A 70 -8.45 1.25 0.81
CA GLY A 70 -7.22 0.80 0.17
C GLY A 70 -6.45 -0.25 0.96
N ASP A 71 -5.58 -0.96 0.26
CA ASP A 71 -4.76 -2.06 0.77
C ASP A 71 -5.59 -3.09 1.56
N PHE A 72 -6.72 -3.48 0.96
CA PHE A 72 -7.60 -4.49 1.53
C PHE A 72 -7.03 -5.90 1.32
N ILE A 73 -6.80 -6.29 0.06
CA ILE A 73 -6.18 -7.57 -0.32
C ILE A 73 -4.78 -7.29 -0.84
N ASP A 74 -3.75 -7.90 -0.28
CA ASP A 74 -2.38 -7.65 -0.74
C ASP A 74 -2.03 -8.50 -1.97
N PHE A 75 -2.51 -8.09 -3.15
CA PHE A 75 -2.22 -8.81 -4.40
C PHE A 75 -0.72 -8.82 -4.76
N LEU A 76 0.08 -7.90 -4.21
CA LEU A 76 1.53 -7.87 -4.37
C LEU A 76 2.22 -8.98 -3.57
N GLU A 77 1.76 -9.26 -2.35
CA GLU A 77 2.31 -10.29 -1.47
C GLU A 77 1.59 -11.65 -1.56
N VAL A 78 0.44 -11.73 -2.22
CA VAL A 78 -0.17 -13.01 -2.63
C VAL A 78 0.62 -13.59 -3.80
N VAL A 79 1.59 -14.44 -3.47
CA VAL A 79 2.51 -15.06 -4.43
C VAL A 79 2.00 -16.45 -4.79
N VAL A 80 1.34 -16.55 -5.95
CA VAL A 80 0.86 -17.81 -6.52
C VAL A 80 1.79 -18.21 -7.67
N VAL A 81 2.19 -19.48 -7.74
CA VAL A 81 2.91 -20.08 -8.87
C VAL A 81 2.15 -21.30 -9.38
N ARG A 82 2.45 -21.74 -10.61
CA ARG A 82 1.83 -22.95 -11.17
C ARG A 82 2.41 -24.17 -10.48
N ASP A 83 1.53 -24.92 -9.84
CA ASP A 83 1.77 -26.25 -9.31
C ASP A 83 1.05 -27.24 -10.23
N ASP A 84 1.69 -28.39 -10.53
CA ASP A 84 1.08 -29.48 -11.30
C ASP A 84 -0.24 -29.97 -10.68
N ARG A 85 -0.42 -29.74 -9.37
CA ARG A 85 -1.66 -30.06 -8.64
C ARG A 85 -2.78 -29.04 -8.82
N ARG A 86 -2.48 -27.81 -9.26
CA ARG A 86 -3.45 -26.72 -9.45
C ARG A 86 -3.57 -26.36 -10.93
N ARG A 87 -4.65 -26.80 -11.57
CA ARG A 87 -4.92 -26.46 -12.97
C ARG A 87 -5.57 -25.08 -13.06
N PHE A 88 -4.77 -24.05 -13.36
CA PHE A 88 -5.29 -22.72 -13.64
C PHE A 88 -5.98 -22.65 -15.00
N LEU A 89 -7.07 -21.90 -15.10
CA LEU A 89 -7.78 -21.65 -16.36
C LEU A 89 -7.25 -20.36 -16.99
N LEU A 90 -6.02 -20.40 -17.49
CA LEU A 90 -5.35 -19.24 -18.12
C LEU A 90 -5.48 -19.28 -19.64
N SER A 91 -5.73 -18.13 -20.26
CA SER A 91 -5.78 -18.03 -21.73
C SER A 91 -4.41 -18.20 -22.39
N PHE A 92 -3.31 -18.09 -21.63
CA PHE A 92 -1.93 -18.25 -22.08
C PHE A 92 -1.11 -18.93 -20.99
N ASP A 93 -0.07 -19.65 -21.38
CA ASP A 93 0.84 -20.30 -20.44
C ASP A 93 1.53 -19.32 -19.50
N VAL A 94 1.90 -19.85 -18.33
CA VAL A 94 2.67 -19.15 -17.30
C VAL A 94 4.09 -18.98 -17.80
N THR A 95 4.58 -17.74 -17.76
CA THR A 95 5.94 -17.41 -18.19
C THR A 95 7.00 -17.88 -17.18
N ASN A 96 8.27 -17.99 -17.61
CA ASN A 96 9.37 -18.31 -16.69
C ASN A 96 9.48 -17.29 -15.55
N GLU A 97 9.22 -16.00 -15.82
CA GLU A 97 9.18 -14.97 -14.78
C GLU A 97 8.05 -15.24 -13.78
N GLU A 98 6.85 -15.56 -14.25
CA GLU A 98 5.72 -15.86 -13.35
C GLU A 98 5.95 -17.13 -12.54
N GLN A 99 6.73 -18.10 -13.03
CA GLN A 99 7.14 -19.27 -12.26
C GLN A 99 8.20 -18.93 -11.20
N GLU A 100 9.08 -17.98 -11.48
CA GLU A 100 10.18 -17.59 -10.58
C GLU A 100 9.73 -16.57 -9.53
N PHE A 101 8.83 -15.63 -9.86
CA PHE A 101 8.44 -14.49 -9.01
C PHE A 101 6.95 -14.44 -8.67
N GLY A 102 6.18 -15.45 -9.09
CA GLY A 102 4.73 -15.49 -8.93
C GLY A 102 3.97 -14.80 -10.07
N LEU A 103 2.70 -15.16 -10.17
CA LEU A 103 1.76 -14.66 -11.17
C LEU A 103 1.70 -13.13 -11.17
N GLY A 104 1.66 -12.55 -12.38
CA GLY A 104 1.66 -11.10 -12.59
C GLY A 104 0.32 -10.41 -12.29
N THR A 105 0.19 -9.17 -12.75
CA THR A 105 -0.94 -8.27 -12.45
C THR A 105 -2.04 -8.27 -13.51
N ALA A 106 -1.95 -9.12 -14.53
CA ALA A 106 -2.99 -9.22 -15.56
C ALA A 106 -4.25 -9.90 -15.00
N ALA A 107 -5.43 -9.46 -15.45
CA ALA A 107 -6.72 -9.82 -14.83
C ALA A 107 -6.92 -11.32 -14.55
N GLU A 108 -6.51 -12.22 -15.46
CA GLU A 108 -6.63 -13.68 -15.25
C GLU A 108 -5.73 -14.21 -14.13
N ARG A 109 -4.54 -13.64 -13.97
CA ARG A 109 -3.60 -14.02 -12.92
C ARG A 109 -4.10 -13.57 -11.56
N VAL A 110 -4.65 -12.36 -11.53
CA VAL A 110 -5.24 -11.77 -10.32
C VAL A 110 -6.45 -12.55 -9.85
N LEU A 111 -7.23 -13.16 -10.75
CA LEU A 111 -8.33 -14.04 -10.34
C LEU A 111 -7.84 -15.23 -9.51
N GLU A 112 -6.73 -15.86 -9.89
CA GLU A 112 -6.15 -16.96 -9.12
C GLU A 112 -5.66 -16.50 -7.74
N LYS A 113 -5.05 -15.31 -7.67
CA LYS A 113 -4.69 -14.68 -6.38
C LYS A 113 -5.94 -14.43 -5.53
N LEU A 114 -6.97 -13.83 -6.11
CA LEU A 114 -8.23 -13.55 -5.42
C LEU A 114 -8.89 -14.81 -4.87
N TYR A 115 -9.01 -15.87 -5.68
CA TYR A 115 -9.61 -17.13 -5.20
C TYR A 115 -8.77 -17.77 -4.09
N THR A 116 -7.44 -17.74 -4.22
CA THR A 116 -6.54 -18.22 -3.15
C THR A 116 -6.77 -17.44 -1.86
N THR A 117 -6.90 -16.11 -1.93
CA THR A 117 -7.15 -15.28 -0.76
C THR A 117 -8.53 -15.52 -0.14
N LEU A 118 -9.57 -15.68 -0.96
CA LEU A 118 -10.93 -16.01 -0.51
C LEU A 118 -10.98 -17.36 0.22
N GLU A 119 -10.27 -18.37 -0.31
CA GLU A 119 -10.17 -19.70 0.28
C GLU A 119 -9.40 -19.69 1.61
N TYR A 120 -8.42 -18.80 1.75
CA TYR A 120 -7.60 -18.72 2.95
C TYR A 120 -8.29 -17.96 4.10
N HIS A 121 -9.06 -16.91 3.79
CA HIS A 121 -9.76 -16.05 4.77
C HIS A 121 -11.29 -16.23 4.75
N GLN A 122 -11.75 -17.48 4.77
CA GLN A 122 -13.17 -17.82 4.57
C GLN A 122 -14.10 -17.15 5.57
N ASP A 123 -13.70 -17.08 6.85
CA ASP A 123 -14.53 -16.52 7.91
C ASP A 123 -14.72 -15.01 7.75
N LEU A 124 -13.66 -14.29 7.37
CA LEU A 124 -13.70 -12.87 7.05
C LEU A 124 -14.67 -12.59 5.90
N PHE A 125 -14.52 -13.30 4.78
CA PHE A 125 -15.35 -13.08 3.59
C PHE A 125 -16.79 -13.56 3.78
N ALA A 126 -17.02 -14.64 4.52
CA ALA A 126 -18.36 -15.08 4.90
C ALA A 126 -19.06 -14.03 5.76
N ARG A 127 -18.34 -13.34 6.66
CA ARG A 127 -18.91 -12.25 7.46
C ARG A 127 -19.19 -10.99 6.65
N LEU A 128 -18.33 -10.64 5.69
CA LEU A 128 -18.60 -9.57 4.72
C LEU A 128 -19.85 -9.89 3.88
N ALA A 129 -19.98 -11.14 3.43
CA ALA A 129 -21.15 -11.59 2.69
C ALA A 129 -22.44 -11.45 3.53
N ARG A 130 -22.41 -11.86 4.81
CA ARG A 130 -23.53 -11.65 5.75
C ARG A 130 -23.86 -10.17 5.95
N PHE A 131 -22.85 -9.31 6.07
CA PHE A 131 -23.03 -7.86 6.19
C PHE A 131 -23.84 -7.27 5.03
N VAL A 132 -23.44 -7.57 3.80
CA VAL A 132 -24.11 -7.07 2.60
C VAL A 132 -25.51 -7.66 2.44
N LYS A 133 -25.67 -8.96 2.76
CA LYS A 133 -26.97 -9.63 2.77
C LYS A 133 -27.94 -8.94 3.73
N GLY A 134 -27.47 -8.53 4.91
CA GLY A 134 -28.24 -7.78 5.92
C GLY A 134 -28.58 -6.34 5.54
N GLY A 135 -28.18 -5.85 4.36
CA GLY A 135 -28.47 -4.50 3.88
C GLY A 135 -27.29 -3.53 3.91
N GLY A 136 -26.16 -3.93 4.48
CA GLY A 136 -24.95 -3.13 4.54
C GLY A 136 -24.38 -2.83 3.15
N GLU A 137 -23.71 -1.69 3.03
CA GLU A 137 -23.04 -1.27 1.80
C GLU A 137 -21.52 -1.34 2.01
N ILE A 138 -20.79 -1.88 1.04
CA ILE A 138 -19.32 -1.91 1.04
C ILE A 138 -18.83 -1.00 -0.07
N VAL A 139 -17.90 -0.11 0.26
CA VAL A 139 -17.10 0.65 -0.70
C VAL A 139 -15.66 0.16 -0.64
N VAL A 140 -15.19 -0.44 -1.72
CA VAL A 140 -13.80 -0.88 -1.90
C VAL A 140 -13.05 0.20 -2.66
N MET A 141 -12.08 0.81 -2.00
CA MET A 141 -11.12 1.73 -2.60
C MET A 141 -9.82 1.00 -2.85
N ARG A 142 -9.05 1.47 -3.83
CA ARG A 142 -7.74 0.91 -4.16
C ARG A 142 -6.63 1.63 -3.40
N GLY A 143 -5.69 0.88 -2.86
CA GLY A 143 -4.37 1.32 -2.45
C GLY A 143 -3.28 0.75 -3.37
N ASN A 144 -2.01 0.93 -3.02
CA ASN A 144 -0.89 0.47 -3.85
C ASN A 144 -0.67 -1.05 -3.82
N HIS A 145 -1.25 -1.78 -2.86
CA HIS A 145 -1.17 -3.24 -2.79
C HIS A 145 -2.32 -3.98 -3.47
N ASP A 146 -3.40 -3.28 -3.82
CA ASP A 146 -4.61 -3.88 -4.37
C ASP A 146 -5.13 -3.18 -5.65
N VAL A 147 -4.20 -2.51 -6.35
CA VAL A 147 -4.45 -1.75 -7.60
C VAL A 147 -5.17 -2.59 -8.65
N GLU A 148 -4.98 -3.91 -8.64
CA GLU A 148 -5.56 -4.86 -9.56
C GLU A 148 -7.09 -4.94 -9.48
N PHE A 149 -7.72 -4.41 -8.42
CA PHE A 149 -9.15 -4.09 -8.44
C PHE A 149 -9.52 -3.07 -9.51
N TYR A 150 -8.56 -2.46 -10.20
CA TYR A 150 -8.74 -1.76 -11.47
C TYR A 150 -9.49 -2.62 -12.50
N TRP A 151 -9.23 -3.93 -12.54
CA TRP A 151 -9.77 -4.80 -13.57
C TRP A 151 -11.26 -5.07 -13.34
N PRO A 152 -12.15 -4.70 -14.28
CA PRO A 152 -13.58 -4.99 -14.13
C PRO A 152 -13.88 -6.49 -14.00
N LYS A 153 -13.04 -7.36 -14.57
CA LYS A 153 -13.16 -8.83 -14.44
C LYS A 153 -12.96 -9.27 -12.99
N VAL A 154 -11.99 -8.69 -12.27
CA VAL A 154 -11.68 -8.99 -10.87
C VAL A 154 -12.79 -8.47 -9.96
N GLN A 155 -13.25 -7.23 -10.18
CA GLN A 155 -14.39 -6.67 -9.42
C GLN A 155 -15.67 -7.51 -9.56
N ARG A 156 -15.98 -7.99 -10.78
CA ARG A 156 -17.14 -8.88 -11.01
C ARG A 156 -16.99 -10.22 -10.33
N ALA A 157 -15.79 -10.81 -10.38
CA ALA A 157 -15.51 -12.06 -9.67
C ALA A 157 -15.70 -11.89 -8.16
N PHE A 158 -15.10 -10.85 -7.56
CA PHE A 158 -15.27 -10.56 -6.13
C PHE A 158 -16.74 -10.45 -5.71
N ARG A 159 -17.53 -9.68 -6.45
CA ARG A 159 -18.98 -9.55 -6.24
C ARG A 159 -19.72 -10.90 -6.30
N ARG A 160 -19.39 -11.71 -7.31
CA ARG A 160 -20.00 -13.03 -7.50
C ARG A 160 -19.64 -14.00 -6.38
N GLU A 161 -18.39 -14.01 -5.93
CA GLU A 161 -17.95 -14.91 -4.85
C GLU A 161 -18.60 -14.53 -3.52
N LEU A 162 -18.66 -13.23 -3.18
CA LEU A 162 -19.38 -12.77 -2.00
C LEU A 162 -20.87 -13.12 -2.05
N ALA A 163 -21.54 -12.93 -3.20
CA ALA A 163 -22.94 -13.32 -3.35
C ALA A 163 -23.11 -14.84 -3.20
N SER A 164 -22.18 -15.63 -3.71
CA SER A 164 -22.21 -17.09 -3.59
C SER A 164 -22.03 -17.54 -2.14
N LEU A 165 -21.19 -16.86 -1.36
CA LEU A 165 -21.09 -17.08 0.09
C LEU A 165 -22.38 -16.68 0.83
N ALA A 166 -23.03 -15.58 0.45
CA ALA A 166 -24.24 -15.08 1.11
C ALA A 166 -25.47 -15.98 0.92
N PHE A 167 -25.58 -16.64 -0.24
CA PHE A 167 -26.76 -17.40 -0.65
C PHE A 167 -26.50 -18.92 -0.82
N ARG A 168 -25.35 -19.42 -0.34
CA ARG A 168 -24.97 -20.85 -0.46
C ARG A 168 -26.05 -21.79 0.07
N ASP A 169 -26.60 -21.46 1.23
CA ASP A 169 -27.57 -22.29 1.97
C ASP A 169 -29.00 -21.72 1.91
N ASP A 170 -29.30 -20.87 0.92
CA ASP A 170 -30.57 -20.13 0.78
C ASP A 170 -31.14 -20.30 -0.65
N PRO A 171 -31.57 -21.53 -1.00
CA PRO A 171 -32.11 -21.83 -2.31
C PRO A 171 -33.42 -21.09 -2.54
N ALA A 172 -33.59 -20.51 -3.72
CA ALA A 172 -34.84 -19.94 -4.19
C ALA A 172 -35.06 -20.25 -5.67
N GLU A 173 -36.23 -19.89 -6.18
CA GLU A 173 -36.52 -19.92 -7.60
C GLU A 173 -35.53 -19.04 -8.39
N ILE A 174 -35.24 -19.43 -9.63
CA ILE A 174 -34.18 -18.84 -10.46
C ILE A 174 -34.32 -17.31 -10.56
N ASP A 175 -35.53 -16.80 -10.83
CA ASP A 175 -35.76 -15.37 -11.01
C ASP A 175 -35.59 -14.57 -9.70
N ASP A 176 -35.98 -15.16 -8.56
CA ASP A 176 -35.77 -14.55 -7.25
C ASP A 176 -34.28 -14.58 -6.86
N ASP A 177 -33.58 -15.69 -7.10
CA ASP A 177 -32.13 -15.78 -6.87
C ASP A 177 -31.36 -14.75 -7.71
N LEU A 178 -31.69 -14.60 -8.99
CA LEU A 178 -31.09 -13.58 -9.87
C LEU A 178 -31.33 -12.16 -9.35
N ARG A 179 -32.56 -11.84 -8.93
CA ARG A 179 -32.91 -10.53 -8.37
C ARG A 179 -32.13 -10.26 -7.08
N ARG A 180 -32.20 -11.17 -6.11
CA ARG A 180 -31.52 -11.06 -4.80
C ARG A 180 -30.00 -10.90 -4.96
N ARG A 181 -29.38 -11.67 -5.88
CA ARG A 181 -27.95 -11.55 -6.19
C ARG A 181 -27.61 -10.23 -6.88
N SER A 182 -28.47 -9.72 -7.75
CA SER A 182 -28.26 -8.41 -8.40
C SER A 182 -28.31 -7.27 -7.38
N GLU A 183 -29.30 -7.28 -6.49
CA GLU A 183 -29.42 -6.33 -5.38
C GLU A 183 -28.26 -6.41 -4.39
N PHE A 184 -27.79 -7.62 -4.07
CA PHE A 184 -26.59 -7.83 -3.26
C PHE A 184 -25.37 -7.18 -3.90
N GLN A 185 -25.14 -7.47 -5.19
CA GLN A 185 -23.95 -7.01 -5.90
C GLN A 185 -23.92 -5.49 -6.10
N SER A 186 -25.09 -4.82 -6.17
CA SER A 186 -25.18 -3.36 -6.28
C SER A 186 -24.72 -2.63 -5.01
N ARG A 187 -24.78 -3.30 -3.85
CA ARG A 187 -24.27 -2.79 -2.55
C ARG A 187 -22.76 -2.97 -2.38
N VAL A 188 -22.08 -3.63 -3.31
CA VAL A 188 -20.61 -3.76 -3.34
C VAL A 188 -20.06 -2.82 -4.42
N ILE A 189 -19.57 -1.68 -3.97
CA ILE A 189 -19.17 -0.55 -4.80
C ILE A 189 -17.65 -0.51 -4.86
N PHE A 190 -17.10 -0.35 -6.07
CA PHE A 190 -15.68 -0.06 -6.23
C PHE A 190 -15.53 1.44 -6.52
N ALA A 191 -14.72 2.11 -5.71
CA ALA A 191 -14.33 3.50 -5.90
C ALA A 191 -12.95 3.53 -6.59
N PRO A 192 -12.85 4.05 -7.83
CA PRO A 192 -11.58 4.15 -8.53
C PRO A 192 -10.52 4.92 -7.74
N TRP A 193 -10.92 6.00 -7.05
CA TRP A 193 -9.95 6.81 -6.30
C TRP A 193 -10.49 7.31 -4.96
N ILE A 194 -11.64 7.99 -4.94
CA ILE A 194 -12.10 8.68 -3.72
C ILE A 194 -13.46 8.18 -3.24
N TYR A 195 -13.70 8.34 -1.94
CA TYR A 195 -15.05 8.38 -1.39
C TYR A 195 -15.32 9.76 -0.81
N PHE A 196 -16.43 10.36 -1.19
CA PHE A 196 -16.76 11.73 -0.83
C PHE A 196 -18.23 11.88 -0.45
N GLU A 197 -18.48 12.47 0.72
CA GLU A 197 -19.80 12.98 1.11
C GLU A 197 -19.66 14.49 1.37
N PRO A 198 -20.25 15.35 0.50
CA PRO A 198 -20.15 16.80 0.63
C PRO A 198 -20.49 17.30 2.04
N GLY A 199 -19.64 18.16 2.59
CA GLY A 199 -19.81 18.73 3.93
C GLY A 199 -19.63 17.75 5.09
N ARG A 200 -19.32 16.47 4.84
CA ARG A 200 -19.16 15.44 5.88
C ARG A 200 -17.78 14.79 5.90
N ILE A 201 -17.31 14.25 4.78
CA ILE A 201 -16.06 13.49 4.76
C ILE A 201 -15.48 13.33 3.36
N TYR A 202 -14.14 13.33 3.27
CA TYR A 202 -13.36 12.84 2.14
C TYR A 202 -12.47 11.68 2.61
N VAL A 203 -12.42 10.60 1.83
CA VAL A 203 -11.56 9.44 2.08
C VAL A 203 -10.79 9.11 0.80
N GLU A 204 -9.50 8.80 0.96
CA GLU A 204 -8.66 8.14 -0.04
C GLU A 204 -7.61 7.26 0.65
N HIS A 205 -6.80 6.52 -0.10
CA HIS A 205 -5.74 5.71 0.51
C HIS A 205 -4.50 6.55 0.91
N GLY A 206 -4.09 7.50 0.08
CA GLY A 206 -3.01 8.46 0.40
C GLY A 206 -1.59 8.06 -0.04
N HIS A 207 -1.42 6.93 -0.73
CA HIS A 207 -0.14 6.48 -1.30
C HIS A 207 0.40 7.37 -2.43
N GLN A 208 -0.46 8.14 -3.10
CA GLN A 208 -0.04 9.07 -4.15
C GLN A 208 0.81 10.24 -3.62
N TYR A 209 0.88 10.42 -2.30
CA TYR A 209 1.75 11.40 -1.63
C TYR A 209 3.12 10.84 -1.20
N ASP A 210 3.42 9.61 -1.61
CA ASP A 210 4.67 8.91 -1.39
C ASP A 210 5.28 8.56 -2.76
N GLU A 211 6.44 9.14 -3.07
CA GLU A 211 7.13 8.97 -4.36
C GLU A 211 7.46 7.50 -4.69
N TYR A 212 7.62 6.64 -3.68
CA TYR A 212 7.95 5.23 -3.87
C TYR A 212 6.74 4.40 -4.32
N CYS A 213 5.54 4.86 -3.95
CA CYS A 213 4.29 4.13 -4.11
C CYS A 213 3.33 4.79 -5.11
N SER A 214 3.57 6.06 -5.50
CA SER A 214 2.71 6.81 -6.40
C SER A 214 2.72 6.28 -7.83
N PHE A 215 1.62 6.55 -8.54
CA PHE A 215 1.42 6.16 -9.93
C PHE A 215 1.30 7.41 -10.79
N ASP A 216 1.94 7.44 -11.96
CA ASP A 216 1.80 8.57 -12.89
C ASP A 216 0.35 8.81 -13.33
N HIS A 217 -0.43 7.74 -13.44
CA HIS A 217 -1.79 7.77 -13.99
C HIS A 217 -2.75 6.94 -13.13
N TRP A 218 -3.02 7.35 -11.89
CA TRP A 218 -3.76 6.55 -10.90
C TRP A 218 -5.12 5.98 -11.37
N LEU A 219 -5.91 6.78 -12.09
CA LEU A 219 -7.21 6.35 -12.66
C LEU A 219 -7.08 5.45 -13.90
N TYR A 220 -5.89 5.35 -14.49
CA TYR A 220 -5.55 4.46 -15.60
C TYR A 220 -4.14 3.84 -15.41
N PRO A 221 -3.94 3.03 -14.35
CA PRO A 221 -2.61 2.63 -13.87
C PRO A 221 -2.11 1.38 -14.62
N VAL A 222 -2.26 1.34 -15.94
CA VAL A 222 -1.79 0.22 -16.77
C VAL A 222 -0.40 0.51 -17.32
N SER A 223 0.40 -0.54 -17.47
CA SER A 223 1.76 -0.42 -17.98
C SER A 223 1.77 0.13 -19.42
N PRO A 224 2.59 1.16 -19.72
CA PRO A 224 2.71 1.72 -21.06
C PRO A 224 3.20 0.74 -22.12
N THR A 225 4.01 -0.24 -21.71
CA THR A 225 4.60 -1.26 -22.59
C THR A 225 3.67 -2.46 -22.78
N ASN A 226 2.83 -2.76 -21.79
CA ASN A 226 1.82 -3.82 -21.88
C ASN A 226 0.52 -3.44 -21.16
N PRO A 227 -0.50 -2.92 -21.88
CA PRO A 227 -1.77 -2.49 -21.29
C PRO A 227 -2.60 -3.61 -20.64
N ARG A 228 -2.17 -4.89 -20.73
CA ARG A 228 -2.80 -6.01 -20.02
C ARG A 228 -2.30 -6.15 -18.58
N MET A 229 -1.27 -5.41 -18.19
CA MET A 229 -0.67 -5.41 -16.86
C MET A 229 -0.86 -4.06 -16.19
N ILE A 230 -0.91 -4.07 -14.86
CA ILE A 230 -0.82 -2.86 -14.04
C ILE A 230 0.61 -2.34 -14.09
N ASP A 231 0.76 -1.03 -14.09
CA ASP A 231 2.06 -0.36 -13.96
C ASP A 231 2.72 -0.71 -12.62
N THR A 232 4.04 -0.62 -12.54
CA THR A 232 4.80 -1.11 -11.38
C THR A 232 5.65 0.01 -10.79
N PRO A 233 5.14 0.76 -9.79
CA PRO A 233 5.95 1.71 -9.04
C PRO A 233 7.08 0.97 -8.30
N VAL A 234 8.06 1.73 -7.81
CA VAL A 234 9.29 1.15 -7.25
C VAL A 234 9.01 0.21 -6.08
N SER A 235 8.08 0.57 -5.20
CA SER A 235 7.70 -0.28 -4.07
C SER A 235 7.15 -1.62 -4.56
N ALA A 236 6.17 -1.62 -5.47
CA ALA A 236 5.61 -2.84 -6.06
C ALA A 236 6.67 -3.69 -6.78
N PHE A 237 7.61 -3.04 -7.48
CA PHE A 237 8.74 -3.70 -8.13
C PHE A 237 9.63 -4.41 -7.10
N ALA A 238 10.04 -3.69 -6.06
CA ALA A 238 10.88 -4.22 -4.99
C ALA A 238 10.19 -5.37 -4.25
N MET A 239 8.88 -5.26 -4.02
CA MET A 239 8.09 -6.32 -3.40
C MET A 239 8.14 -7.61 -4.24
N ARG A 240 7.80 -7.52 -5.53
CA ARG A 240 7.72 -8.69 -6.41
C ARG A 240 9.07 -9.35 -6.70
N PHE A 241 10.09 -8.55 -7.02
CA PHE A 241 11.36 -9.08 -7.52
C PHE A 241 12.44 -9.27 -6.45
N PHE A 242 12.20 -8.79 -5.23
CA PHE A 242 13.17 -8.89 -4.14
C PHE A 242 12.55 -9.35 -2.82
N VAL A 243 11.65 -8.60 -2.21
CA VAL A 243 11.13 -8.88 -0.86
C VAL A 243 10.44 -10.24 -0.80
N ASN A 244 9.56 -10.53 -1.76
CA ASN A 244 8.84 -11.81 -1.81
C ASN A 244 9.75 -13.03 -1.98
N MET A 245 10.98 -12.83 -2.48
CA MET A 245 11.96 -13.90 -2.69
C MET A 245 12.88 -14.10 -1.47
N MET A 246 12.67 -13.33 -0.41
CA MET A 246 13.54 -13.30 0.76
C MET A 246 12.74 -13.58 2.04
N SER A 247 12.68 -14.85 2.47
CA SER A 247 11.91 -15.32 3.65
C SER A 247 12.22 -14.61 4.97
N ASP A 248 13.48 -14.18 5.13
CA ASP A 248 13.98 -13.62 6.38
C ASP A 248 14.21 -12.10 6.26
N TYR A 249 13.69 -11.46 5.22
CA TYR A 249 13.91 -10.04 4.95
C TYR A 249 12.68 -9.22 5.31
N THR A 250 12.75 -8.52 6.44
CA THR A 250 11.79 -7.47 6.81
C THR A 250 12.29 -6.13 6.28
N ALA A 251 11.66 -5.60 5.23
CA ALA A 251 12.14 -4.45 4.44
C ALA A 251 12.29 -3.14 5.23
N ASP A 252 11.57 -3.02 6.33
CA ASP A 252 11.37 -1.84 7.18
C ASP A 252 12.41 -1.68 8.31
N HIS A 253 13.23 -2.69 8.60
CA HIS A 253 14.36 -2.55 9.55
C HIS A 253 15.67 -2.15 8.86
N VAL A 254 15.80 -2.46 7.57
CA VAL A 254 17.05 -2.27 6.81
C VAL A 254 17.42 -0.80 6.67
N GLU A 255 16.44 0.10 6.75
CA GLU A 255 16.67 1.55 6.72
C GLU A 255 17.54 2.04 7.90
N THR A 256 17.51 1.32 9.02
CA THR A 256 18.31 1.62 10.23
C THR A 256 19.57 0.77 10.35
N TRP A 257 19.76 -0.22 9.49
CA TRP A 257 20.90 -1.15 9.57
C TRP A 257 22.23 -0.45 9.29
N GLY A 258 23.16 -0.63 10.22
CA GLY A 258 24.57 -0.32 10.04
C GLY A 258 25.31 -1.45 9.34
N TRP A 259 26.57 -1.21 8.98
CA TRP A 259 27.41 -2.23 8.33
C TRP A 259 27.60 -3.50 9.18
N ARG A 260 27.49 -3.38 10.51
CA ARG A 260 27.58 -4.52 11.45
C ARG A 260 26.37 -5.42 11.37
N ASP A 261 25.18 -4.85 11.20
CA ASP A 261 23.93 -5.60 11.09
C ASP A 261 23.88 -6.37 9.77
N TYR A 262 24.31 -5.73 8.67
CA TYR A 262 24.50 -6.43 7.40
C TYR A 262 25.51 -7.57 7.50
N LEU A 263 26.61 -7.39 8.25
CA LEU A 263 27.60 -8.43 8.47
C LEU A 263 27.08 -9.58 9.35
N SER A 264 26.30 -9.27 10.40
CA SER A 264 25.64 -10.28 11.23
C SER A 264 24.64 -11.08 10.41
N TRP A 265 23.78 -10.40 9.66
CA TRP A 265 22.78 -11.01 8.81
C TRP A 265 23.39 -11.87 7.70
N ALA A 266 24.48 -11.41 7.07
CA ALA A 266 25.23 -12.21 6.10
C ALA A 266 25.88 -13.45 6.73
N ARG A 267 26.34 -13.37 7.99
CA ARG A 267 26.87 -14.52 8.74
C ARG A 267 25.77 -15.51 9.13
N GLU A 268 24.61 -15.02 9.56
CA GLU A 268 23.43 -15.82 9.92
C GLU A 268 22.90 -16.63 8.73
N LYS A 269 22.93 -16.07 7.52
CA LYS A 269 22.52 -16.77 6.28
C LYS A 269 23.55 -17.76 5.72
N GLY A 270 24.79 -17.71 6.21
CA GLY A 270 25.91 -18.44 5.64
C GLY A 270 26.28 -18.00 4.21
N PRO A 271 27.36 -18.56 3.62
CA PRO A 271 27.91 -18.12 2.34
C PRO A 271 26.93 -18.31 1.16
N GLY A 272 26.13 -19.39 1.18
CA GLY A 272 25.14 -19.66 0.14
C GLY A 272 23.98 -18.67 0.14
N GLY A 273 23.42 -18.36 1.31
CA GLY A 273 22.32 -17.40 1.44
C GLY A 273 22.76 -15.95 1.17
N ALA A 274 24.00 -15.60 1.55
CA ALA A 274 24.58 -14.30 1.20
C ALA A 274 24.78 -14.14 -0.31
N LEU A 275 25.32 -15.17 -0.99
CA LEU A 275 25.48 -15.16 -2.45
C LEU A 275 24.13 -15.09 -3.17
N TYR A 276 23.12 -15.83 -2.69
CA TYR A 276 21.75 -15.75 -3.21
C TYR A 276 21.20 -14.33 -3.09
N THR A 277 21.34 -13.70 -1.92
CA THR A 277 20.90 -12.31 -1.67
C THR A 277 21.54 -11.32 -2.63
N VAL A 278 22.87 -11.39 -2.81
CA VAL A 278 23.60 -10.51 -3.72
C VAL A 278 23.14 -10.73 -5.16
N ARG A 279 22.97 -11.99 -5.58
CA ARG A 279 22.42 -12.32 -6.91
C ARG A 279 21.02 -11.72 -7.10
N MET A 280 20.12 -11.88 -6.13
CA MET A 280 18.75 -11.34 -6.22
C MET A 280 18.75 -9.81 -6.27
N GLY A 281 19.57 -9.16 -5.44
CA GLY A 281 19.73 -7.71 -5.45
C GLY A 281 20.26 -7.18 -6.80
N LEU A 282 21.26 -7.84 -7.38
CA LEU A 282 21.81 -7.48 -8.69
C LEU A 282 20.78 -7.69 -9.82
N VAL A 283 20.06 -8.82 -9.81
CA VAL A 283 19.01 -9.10 -10.80
C VAL A 283 17.88 -8.08 -10.71
N ALA A 284 17.41 -7.76 -9.50
CA ALA A 284 16.40 -6.74 -9.27
C ALA A 284 16.89 -5.35 -9.70
N GLY A 285 18.13 -4.99 -9.37
CA GLY A 285 18.77 -3.72 -9.76
C GLY A 285 18.92 -3.55 -11.29
N LEU A 286 19.33 -4.60 -12.00
CA LEU A 286 19.41 -4.57 -13.46
C LEU A 286 18.02 -4.46 -14.09
N ARG A 287 17.03 -5.17 -13.54
CA ARG A 287 15.65 -5.13 -14.02
C ARG A 287 15.02 -3.76 -13.81
N ILE A 288 15.16 -3.13 -12.64
CA ILE A 288 14.56 -1.81 -12.41
C ILE A 288 15.15 -0.74 -13.34
N VAL A 289 16.46 -0.81 -13.64
CA VAL A 289 17.09 0.08 -14.63
C VAL A 289 16.54 -0.19 -16.03
N TRP A 290 16.37 -1.45 -16.40
CA TRP A 290 15.74 -1.84 -17.66
C TRP A 290 14.29 -1.32 -17.77
N PHE A 291 13.48 -1.52 -16.73
CA PHE A 291 12.10 -1.01 -16.65
C PHE A 291 12.04 0.52 -16.73
N ALA A 292 12.92 1.23 -16.01
CA ALA A 292 13.03 2.69 -16.07
C ALA A 292 13.38 3.18 -17.49
N GLY A 293 14.30 2.48 -18.16
CA GLY A 293 14.65 2.72 -19.56
C GLY A 293 13.44 2.58 -20.49
N GLN A 294 12.68 1.49 -20.39
CA GLN A 294 11.49 1.27 -21.20
C GLN A 294 10.42 2.36 -21.00
N TRP A 295 10.25 2.82 -19.77
CA TRP A 295 9.32 3.89 -19.43
C TRP A 295 9.72 5.24 -20.04
N THR A 296 11.01 5.57 -20.01
CA THR A 296 11.56 6.82 -20.56
C THR A 296 11.27 6.98 -22.07
N PHE A 297 11.27 5.86 -22.80
CA PHE A 297 11.01 5.83 -24.24
C PHE A 297 9.57 5.38 -24.60
N GLY A 298 8.68 5.20 -23.61
CA GLY A 298 7.31 4.73 -23.79
C GLY A 298 6.36 5.81 -24.36
N ARG A 299 5.25 5.38 -24.98
CA ARG A 299 4.20 6.28 -25.49
C ARG A 299 3.28 6.81 -24.38
N VAL A 300 3.77 7.76 -23.58
CA VAL A 300 3.10 8.29 -22.37
C VAL A 300 1.84 9.12 -22.67
N GLY A 301 1.77 9.83 -23.80
CA GLY A 301 0.70 10.82 -24.07
C GLY A 301 -0.74 10.28 -24.04
N ARG A 302 -0.99 9.05 -24.51
CA ARG A 302 -2.34 8.44 -24.52
C ARG A 302 -2.86 8.13 -23.12
N TYR A 303 -1.98 7.80 -22.18
CA TYR A 303 -2.35 7.37 -20.82
C TYR A 303 -2.81 8.57 -19.99
N ASN A 304 -2.14 9.70 -20.15
CA ASN A 304 -2.55 10.98 -19.55
C ASN A 304 -3.96 11.39 -20.01
N GLN A 305 -4.29 11.24 -21.29
CA GLN A 305 -5.63 11.55 -21.81
C GLN A 305 -6.72 10.68 -21.19
N GLU A 306 -6.49 9.37 -21.09
CA GLU A 306 -7.45 8.44 -20.47
C GLU A 306 -7.58 8.67 -18.96
N HIS A 307 -6.48 8.98 -18.27
CA HIS A 307 -6.50 9.38 -16.86
C HIS A 307 -7.37 10.63 -16.64
N LYS A 308 -7.13 11.71 -17.40
CA LYS A 308 -7.91 12.95 -17.31
C LYS A 308 -9.39 12.74 -17.62
N LYS A 309 -9.71 11.91 -18.61
CA LYS A 309 -11.10 11.55 -18.92
C LYS A 309 -11.77 10.89 -17.71
N ARG A 310 -11.10 9.92 -17.07
CA ARG A 310 -11.63 9.23 -15.89
C ARG A 310 -11.70 10.13 -14.66
N LEU A 311 -10.82 11.12 -14.55
CA LEU A 311 -10.90 12.15 -13.51
C LEU A 311 -12.19 12.93 -13.62
N VAL A 312 -12.58 13.35 -14.83
CA VAL A 312 -13.86 14.00 -15.08
C VAL A 312 -15.04 13.06 -14.75
N GLU A 313 -14.94 11.77 -15.09
CA GLU A 313 -15.97 10.78 -14.72
C GLU A 313 -16.12 10.62 -13.19
N GLU A 314 -15.00 10.59 -12.44
CA GLU A 314 -15.00 10.51 -10.98
C GLU A 314 -15.53 11.81 -10.34
N ALA A 315 -15.17 12.98 -10.87
CA ALA A 315 -15.71 14.26 -10.42
C ALA A 315 -17.24 14.32 -10.61
N ASN A 316 -17.72 13.92 -11.80
CA ASN A 316 -19.15 13.86 -12.11
C ASN A 316 -19.91 12.87 -11.23
N ARG A 317 -19.29 11.75 -10.84
CA ARG A 317 -19.90 10.76 -9.92
C ARG A 317 -20.30 11.38 -8.57
N PHE A 318 -19.53 12.35 -8.09
CA PHE A 318 -19.76 13.02 -6.81
C PHE A 318 -20.35 14.43 -6.95
N GLY A 319 -20.61 14.89 -8.18
CA GLY A 319 -21.07 16.27 -8.45
C GLY A 319 -20.02 17.32 -8.08
N ILE A 320 -18.73 16.96 -8.12
CA ILE A 320 -17.60 17.87 -7.88
C ILE A 320 -17.23 18.52 -9.22
N ASP A 321 -16.86 19.79 -9.19
CA ASP A 321 -16.24 20.46 -10.34
C ASP A 321 -14.94 19.72 -10.73
N PRO A 322 -14.78 19.24 -11.97
CA PRO A 322 -13.57 18.57 -12.42
C PRO A 322 -12.28 19.36 -12.14
N GLU A 323 -12.32 20.70 -12.16
CA GLU A 323 -11.15 21.53 -11.85
C GLU A 323 -10.68 21.37 -10.40
N LYS A 324 -11.63 21.24 -9.45
CA LYS A 324 -11.29 21.01 -8.04
C LYS A 324 -10.61 19.67 -7.86
N LEU A 325 -11.08 18.64 -8.55
CA LEU A 325 -10.49 17.31 -8.46
C LEU A 325 -9.13 17.24 -9.20
N GLU A 326 -8.96 17.96 -10.30
CA GLU A 326 -7.65 18.12 -10.97
C GLU A 326 -6.64 18.84 -10.09
N ARG A 327 -7.06 19.85 -9.29
CA ARG A 327 -6.17 20.48 -8.30
C ARG A 327 -5.68 19.50 -7.23
N ILE A 328 -6.52 18.57 -6.79
CA ILE A 328 -6.15 17.52 -5.83
C ILE A 328 -5.22 16.50 -6.48
N ASP A 329 -5.50 16.08 -7.70
CA ASP A 329 -4.64 15.15 -8.46
C ASP A 329 -3.24 15.74 -8.67
N ASN A 330 -3.14 17.06 -8.91
CA ASN A 330 -1.86 17.76 -9.01
C ASN A 330 -1.07 17.86 -7.69
N LEU A 331 -1.64 17.43 -6.55
CA LEU A 331 -0.89 17.28 -5.30
C LEU A 331 -0.10 15.97 -5.26
N HIS A 332 -0.39 15.03 -6.16
CA HIS A 332 0.29 13.74 -6.23
C HIS A 332 1.77 13.91 -6.60
N HIS A 333 2.59 13.05 -6.02
CA HIS A 333 4.01 13.03 -6.27
C HIS A 333 4.33 12.24 -7.55
N LEU A 334 5.30 12.72 -8.31
CA LEU A 334 5.88 11.94 -9.40
C LEU A 334 6.59 10.70 -8.84
N THR A 335 6.47 9.58 -9.55
CA THR A 335 7.15 8.34 -9.15
C THR A 335 8.67 8.49 -9.23
N VAL A 336 9.39 7.87 -8.27
CA VAL A 336 10.87 7.89 -8.22
C VAL A 336 11.51 7.38 -9.52
N ILE A 337 10.83 6.49 -10.27
CA ILE A 337 11.34 5.96 -11.56
C ILE A 337 11.62 7.09 -12.57
N ARG A 338 10.90 8.21 -12.49
CA ARG A 338 11.09 9.37 -13.39
C ARG A 338 12.18 10.32 -12.93
N ASN A 339 12.62 10.19 -11.69
CA ASN A 339 13.66 11.02 -11.11
C ASN A 339 14.98 10.24 -11.05
N LEU A 340 15.75 10.28 -12.14
CA LEU A 340 17.01 9.52 -12.26
C LEU A 340 17.96 9.76 -11.07
N PRO A 341 18.20 11.01 -10.60
CA PRO A 341 18.99 11.23 -9.38
C PRO A 341 18.47 10.49 -8.14
N GLU A 342 17.15 10.45 -7.92
CA GLU A 342 16.54 9.74 -6.79
C GLU A 342 16.61 8.23 -6.96
N LEU A 343 16.37 7.72 -8.18
CA LEU A 343 16.53 6.30 -8.50
C LEU A 343 17.99 5.84 -8.29
N MET A 344 18.97 6.64 -8.70
CA MET A 344 20.39 6.37 -8.48
C MET A 344 20.75 6.31 -7.00
N ARG A 345 20.17 7.20 -6.18
CA ARG A 345 20.35 7.20 -4.71
C ARG A 345 19.71 5.98 -4.07
N LEU A 346 18.50 5.62 -4.50
CA LEU A 346 17.77 4.46 -4.00
C LEU A 346 18.52 3.16 -4.27
N LEU A 347 19.12 3.01 -5.46
CA LEU A 347 19.86 1.83 -5.88
C LEU A 347 21.34 1.86 -5.48
N PHE A 348 21.78 2.86 -4.71
CA PHE A 348 23.19 3.07 -4.32
C PHE A 348 24.15 3.24 -5.51
N LEU A 349 23.63 3.46 -6.72
CA LEU A 349 24.43 3.59 -7.95
C LEU A 349 25.27 4.87 -7.91
N ASP A 350 24.80 5.91 -7.22
CA ASP A 350 25.57 7.12 -6.95
C ASP A 350 26.85 6.85 -6.11
N ARG A 351 26.76 5.98 -5.10
CA ARG A 351 27.91 5.56 -4.28
C ARG A 351 28.83 4.60 -5.00
N VAL A 352 28.28 3.70 -5.81
CA VAL A 352 29.08 2.84 -6.70
C VAL A 352 29.89 3.71 -7.66
N LEU A 353 29.27 4.71 -8.28
CA LEU A 353 29.96 5.67 -9.15
C LEU A 353 31.03 6.47 -8.39
N LEU A 354 30.75 6.91 -7.17
CA LEU A 354 31.74 7.59 -6.32
C LEU A 354 32.94 6.67 -6.01
N ALA A 355 32.69 5.40 -5.67
CA ALA A 355 33.73 4.43 -5.37
C ALA A 355 34.57 4.11 -6.62
N VAL A 356 33.93 3.87 -7.77
CA VAL A 356 34.61 3.62 -9.05
C VAL A 356 35.43 4.84 -9.48
N GLY A 357 34.87 6.04 -9.36
CA GLY A 357 35.58 7.28 -9.63
C GLY A 357 36.79 7.47 -8.73
N ALA A 358 36.67 7.19 -7.42
CA ALA A 358 37.78 7.24 -6.48
C ALA A 358 38.87 6.22 -6.82
N MET A 359 38.51 4.97 -7.14
CA MET A 359 39.46 3.94 -7.58
C MET A 359 40.18 4.34 -8.87
N PHE A 360 39.47 4.92 -9.83
CA PHE A 360 40.07 5.43 -11.06
C PHE A 360 41.04 6.58 -10.80
N LEU A 361 40.70 7.52 -9.91
CA LEU A 361 41.61 8.60 -9.52
C LEU A 361 42.86 8.07 -8.79
N VAL A 362 42.71 7.08 -7.91
CA VAL A 362 43.86 6.39 -7.28
C VAL A 362 44.74 5.73 -8.33
N PHE A 363 44.13 5.05 -9.31
CA PHE A 363 44.87 4.45 -10.42
C PHE A 363 45.65 5.50 -11.22
N LEU A 364 45.06 6.67 -11.50
CA LEU A 364 45.76 7.78 -12.16
C LEU A 364 46.92 8.31 -11.30
N VAL A 365 46.76 8.44 -9.99
CA VAL A 365 47.85 8.83 -9.07
C VAL A 365 49.00 7.83 -9.16
N LEU A 366 48.70 6.53 -9.11
CA LEU A 366 49.72 5.47 -9.21
C LEU A 366 50.40 5.41 -10.58
N LEU A 367 49.73 5.83 -11.65
CA LEU A 367 50.26 5.78 -13.01
C LEU A 367 51.12 7.00 -13.36
N PHE A 368 50.80 8.18 -12.83
CA PHE A 368 51.43 9.45 -13.22
C PHE A 368 52.32 10.09 -12.16
N VAL A 369 52.26 9.66 -10.91
CA VAL A 369 53.09 10.20 -9.83
C VAL A 369 54.22 9.23 -9.55
N GLU A 370 55.47 9.64 -9.84
CA GLU A 370 56.65 8.78 -9.70
C GLU A 370 57.31 8.86 -8.32
N ARG A 371 56.95 9.86 -7.51
CA ARG A 371 57.52 10.06 -6.17
C ARG A 371 56.60 9.44 -5.13
N THR A 372 57.09 8.43 -4.43
CA THR A 372 56.33 7.65 -3.44
C THR A 372 55.62 8.50 -2.38
N TRP A 373 56.23 9.57 -1.88
CA TRP A 373 55.56 10.43 -0.89
C TRP A 373 54.43 11.28 -1.49
N LEU A 374 54.55 11.70 -2.76
CA LEU A 374 53.48 12.40 -3.49
C LEU A 374 52.34 11.46 -3.86
N GLU A 375 52.65 10.19 -4.16
CA GLU A 375 51.63 9.13 -4.36
C GLU A 375 50.79 8.96 -3.11
N LEU A 376 51.41 8.81 -1.93
CA LEU A 376 50.71 8.67 -0.66
C LEU A 376 49.84 9.89 -0.33
N VAL A 377 50.34 11.11 -0.59
CA VAL A 377 49.54 12.34 -0.44
C VAL A 377 48.37 12.37 -1.42
N GLY A 378 48.59 11.98 -2.68
CA GLY A 378 47.55 11.90 -3.71
C GLY A 378 46.45 10.91 -3.36
N ILE A 379 46.81 9.70 -2.92
CA ILE A 379 45.86 8.68 -2.45
C ILE A 379 45.09 9.18 -1.23
N GLY A 380 45.80 9.77 -0.25
CA GLY A 380 45.17 10.36 0.94
C GLY A 380 44.17 11.46 0.59
N PHE A 381 44.49 12.31 -0.39
CA PHE A 381 43.60 13.36 -0.88
C PHE A 381 42.35 12.78 -1.56
N VAL A 382 42.51 11.81 -2.47
CA VAL A 382 41.37 11.16 -3.13
C VAL A 382 40.45 10.49 -2.10
N PHE A 383 41.03 9.81 -1.11
CA PHE A 383 40.26 9.18 -0.03
C PHE A 383 39.50 10.21 0.82
N ALA A 384 40.16 11.29 1.25
CA ALA A 384 39.52 12.37 2.02
C ALA A 384 38.41 13.07 1.21
N ALA A 385 38.62 13.29 -0.08
CA ALA A 385 37.63 13.87 -0.99
C ALA A 385 36.41 12.95 -1.14
N ALA A 386 36.63 11.64 -1.34
CA ALA A 386 35.55 10.66 -1.43
C ALA A 386 34.74 10.55 -0.13
N LEU A 387 35.40 10.57 1.04
CA LEU A 387 34.73 10.58 2.34
C LEU A 387 33.88 11.84 2.53
N ARG A 388 34.41 13.02 2.16
CA ARG A 388 33.68 14.28 2.23
C ARG A 388 32.47 14.29 1.30
N ALA A 389 32.63 13.80 0.06
CA ALA A 389 31.54 13.66 -0.90
C ALA A 389 30.45 12.72 -0.37
N ASN A 390 30.81 11.53 0.12
CA ASN A 390 29.87 10.59 0.72
C ASN A 390 29.13 11.21 1.92
N LYS A 391 29.83 11.92 2.81
CA LYS A 391 29.21 12.63 3.95
C LYS A 391 28.20 13.69 3.52
N SER A 392 28.49 14.42 2.43
CA SER A 392 27.56 15.39 1.86
C SER A 392 26.32 14.71 1.26
N MET A 393 26.50 13.58 0.58
CA MET A 393 25.43 12.80 -0.03
C MET A 393 24.52 12.14 1.02
N LEU A 394 25.04 11.75 2.20
CA LEU A 394 24.25 11.17 3.28
C LEU A 394 23.10 12.06 3.76
N ARG A 395 23.22 13.39 3.66
CA ARG A 395 22.16 14.35 4.05
C ARG A 395 20.89 14.22 3.22
N HIS A 396 20.97 13.62 2.03
CA HIS A 396 19.87 13.45 1.09
C HIS A 396 19.56 11.96 0.86
N ARG A 397 20.01 11.07 1.76
CA ARG A 397 19.96 9.62 1.57
C ARG A 397 18.53 9.08 1.51
N PHE A 398 17.63 9.65 2.28
CA PHE A 398 16.26 9.17 2.39
C PHE A 398 15.32 10.32 2.07
N LEU A 399 14.33 10.05 1.22
CA LEU A 399 13.12 10.85 1.23
C LEU A 399 12.49 10.56 2.59
N LEU A 400 12.68 11.48 3.55
CA LEU A 400 12.03 11.35 4.84
C LEU A 400 10.51 11.25 4.58
N PRO A 401 9.82 10.25 5.15
CA PRO A 401 8.36 10.23 5.21
C PRO A 401 7.90 11.45 6.02
N GLY A 402 7.80 12.60 5.36
CA GLY A 402 7.44 13.86 5.99
C GLY A 402 5.93 13.93 6.26
N PRO A 403 5.44 15.04 6.83
CA PRO A 403 4.00 15.29 6.98
C PRO A 403 3.31 15.60 5.63
N LYS A 404 3.72 14.93 4.55
CA LYS A 404 3.25 15.16 3.16
C LYS A 404 1.75 14.91 3.07
N GLN A 405 1.28 13.78 3.60
CA GLN A 405 -0.14 13.44 3.67
C GLN A 405 -0.95 14.48 4.46
N ALA A 406 -0.44 14.97 5.60
CA ALA A 406 -1.12 15.99 6.39
C ALA A 406 -1.22 17.34 5.64
N ARG A 407 -0.19 17.73 4.90
CA ARG A 407 -0.22 18.94 4.03
C ARG A 407 -1.17 18.78 2.85
N ALA A 408 -1.19 17.60 2.23
CA ALA A 408 -2.16 17.30 1.16
C ALA A 408 -3.59 17.32 1.70
N ALA A 409 -3.81 16.71 2.86
CA ALA A 409 -5.10 16.70 3.54
C ALA A 409 -5.63 18.11 3.84
N ASP A 410 -4.77 19.03 4.27
CA ASP A 410 -5.15 20.44 4.46
C ASP A 410 -5.68 21.08 3.17
N LYS A 411 -4.93 20.94 2.07
CA LYS A 411 -5.31 21.47 0.76
C LYS A 411 -6.58 20.81 0.20
N ILE A 412 -6.76 19.50 0.40
CA ILE A 412 -7.99 18.79 0.02
C ILE A 412 -9.17 19.35 0.80
N ALA A 413 -9.02 19.46 2.12
CA ALA A 413 -10.07 19.95 3.00
C ALA A 413 -10.46 21.40 2.68
N GLU A 414 -9.49 22.21 2.24
CA GLU A 414 -9.72 23.55 1.71
C GLU A 414 -10.46 23.55 0.37
N THR A 415 -9.98 22.77 -0.60
CA THR A 415 -10.51 22.76 -1.97
C THR A 415 -11.95 22.26 -2.04
N LEU A 416 -12.27 21.22 -1.26
CA LEU A 416 -13.60 20.60 -1.22
C LEU A 416 -14.46 21.06 -0.05
N GLU A 417 -13.94 21.95 0.80
CA GLU A 417 -14.63 22.50 1.97
C GLU A 417 -15.18 21.40 2.91
N VAL A 418 -14.40 20.33 3.10
CA VAL A 418 -14.80 19.22 3.98
C VAL A 418 -14.22 19.36 5.38
N PRO A 419 -14.98 18.96 6.42
CA PRO A 419 -14.49 19.02 7.79
C PRO A 419 -13.46 17.93 8.11
N VAL A 420 -13.46 16.82 7.36
CA VAL A 420 -12.69 15.61 7.69
C VAL A 420 -12.07 15.03 6.42
N VAL A 421 -10.77 14.78 6.46
CA VAL A 421 -10.02 14.02 5.45
C VAL A 421 -9.44 12.77 6.09
N VAL A 422 -9.68 11.62 5.48
CA VAL A 422 -9.21 10.32 5.99
C VAL A 422 -8.31 9.64 4.97
N MET A 423 -7.16 9.16 5.44
CA MET A 423 -6.20 8.38 4.64
C MET A 423 -5.75 7.09 5.36
N GLY A 424 -5.02 6.25 4.63
CA GLY A 424 -4.27 5.08 5.12
C GLY A 424 -2.79 5.18 4.72
N HIS A 425 -2.22 4.09 4.18
CA HIS A 425 -0.89 3.98 3.56
C HIS A 425 0.30 3.99 4.53
N SER A 426 0.36 4.95 5.46
CA SER A 426 1.53 5.08 6.34
C SER A 426 1.64 3.99 7.40
N HIS A 427 0.59 3.18 7.57
CA HIS A 427 0.40 2.22 8.67
C HIS A 427 0.40 2.85 10.08
N VAL A 428 0.58 4.18 10.18
CA VAL A 428 0.67 4.92 11.43
C VAL A 428 -0.60 5.72 11.63
N ARG A 429 -1.33 5.40 12.70
CA ARG A 429 -2.49 6.21 13.13
C ARG A 429 -2.10 7.65 13.35
N ARG A 430 -2.89 8.57 12.81
CA ARG A 430 -2.73 10.01 13.04
C ARG A 430 -4.09 10.63 13.28
N ASN A 431 -4.15 11.55 14.23
CA ASN A 431 -5.28 12.46 14.42
C ASN A 431 -4.73 13.87 14.53
N ILE A 432 -4.74 14.59 13.41
CA ILE A 432 -4.07 15.88 13.27
C ILE A 432 -5.14 16.96 13.07
N PRO A 433 -5.26 17.93 13.99
CA PRO A 433 -6.11 19.08 13.78
C PRO A 433 -5.55 19.92 12.63
N LEU A 434 -6.42 20.33 11.72
CA LEU A 434 -6.12 21.21 10.60
C LEU A 434 -6.72 22.61 10.88
N PRO A 435 -6.31 23.65 10.14
CA PRO A 435 -6.92 24.97 10.20
C PRO A 435 -8.45 24.94 10.04
N ASN A 436 -9.12 25.98 10.56
CA ASN A 436 -10.58 26.16 10.47
C ASN A 436 -11.41 25.02 11.09
N GLY A 437 -10.88 24.33 12.10
CA GLY A 437 -11.58 23.26 12.81
C GLY A 437 -11.73 21.95 12.02
N ARG A 438 -10.98 21.81 10.91
CA ARG A 438 -10.93 20.60 10.10
C ARG A 438 -10.01 19.56 10.75
N THR A 439 -10.11 18.31 10.33
CA THR A 439 -9.29 17.22 10.89
C THR A 439 -8.76 16.29 9.80
N TYR A 440 -7.50 15.91 9.91
CA TYR A 440 -6.89 14.82 9.15
C TYR A 440 -6.76 13.57 10.03
N LEU A 441 -7.29 12.45 9.55
CA LEU A 441 -7.17 11.15 10.19
C LEU A 441 -6.38 10.18 9.29
N ASN A 442 -5.39 9.51 9.86
CA ASN A 442 -4.82 8.30 9.28
C ASN A 442 -5.34 7.10 10.06
N THR A 443 -6.00 6.16 9.37
CA THR A 443 -6.63 4.99 10.02
C THR A 443 -5.62 4.00 10.58
N GLY A 444 -4.36 4.04 10.18
CA GLY A 444 -3.29 3.15 10.65
C GLY A 444 -3.28 1.82 9.89
N CYS A 445 -3.06 0.72 10.59
CA CYS A 445 -2.93 -0.61 10.00
C CYS A 445 -3.72 -1.66 10.78
N TRP A 446 -4.09 -2.74 10.09
CA TRP A 446 -4.81 -3.90 10.61
C TRP A 446 -3.93 -5.14 10.82
N LEU A 447 -2.73 -5.18 10.25
CA LEU A 447 -1.79 -6.29 10.40
C LEU A 447 -0.54 -5.85 11.16
N PRO A 448 0.14 -6.78 11.86
CA PRO A 448 1.46 -6.48 12.41
C PRO A 448 2.43 -6.28 11.23
N PRO A 449 3.17 -5.16 11.17
CA PRO A 449 4.31 -5.10 10.29
C PRO A 449 5.40 -6.14 10.70
N PHE A 450 5.39 -6.62 11.96
CA PHE A 450 6.50 -7.36 12.57
C PHE A 450 6.08 -8.58 13.42
N PRO A 451 6.63 -9.79 13.17
CA PRO A 451 6.39 -10.99 14.00
C PRO A 451 6.93 -10.88 15.44
N THR A 452 7.90 -10.01 15.70
CA THR A 452 8.61 -9.89 17.00
C THR A 452 8.01 -8.84 17.94
N GLN A 453 6.98 -8.10 17.52
CA GLN A 453 6.29 -7.09 18.34
C GLN A 453 4.87 -7.52 18.76
N ASP A 454 4.58 -8.82 18.72
CA ASP A 454 3.43 -9.40 19.41
C ASP A 454 3.74 -9.53 20.90
N HIS A 455 3.44 -8.49 21.68
CA HIS A 455 3.50 -8.59 23.13
C HIS A 455 2.40 -9.55 23.63
N LEU A 456 2.82 -10.61 24.33
CA LEU A 456 2.00 -11.66 24.93
C LEU A 456 1.30 -11.25 26.24
N ASP A 457 1.37 -9.97 26.64
CA ASP A 457 0.83 -9.49 27.92
C ASP A 457 -0.61 -8.95 27.78
N PRO A 458 -1.63 -9.64 28.35
CA PRO A 458 -3.03 -9.20 28.30
C PRO A 458 -3.37 -8.02 29.23
N GLN A 459 -2.47 -7.58 30.11
CA GLN A 459 -2.68 -6.40 30.98
C GLN A 459 -2.02 -5.12 30.48
N ALA A 460 -1.07 -5.22 29.54
CA ALA A 460 -0.62 -4.06 28.78
C ALA A 460 -1.71 -3.62 27.80
N PRO A 461 -1.97 -2.31 27.60
CA PRO A 461 -2.89 -1.86 26.55
C PRO A 461 -2.32 -2.19 25.17
N CYS A 462 -2.57 -3.43 24.72
CA CYS A 462 -2.28 -3.90 23.37
C CYS A 462 -3.17 -3.14 22.38
N THR A 463 -2.63 -2.04 21.82
CA THR A 463 -3.43 -0.98 21.19
C THR A 463 -2.91 -0.57 19.80
N CYS A 464 -2.03 -1.36 19.18
CA CYS A 464 -1.35 -0.92 17.96
C CYS A 464 -2.02 -1.29 16.63
N LYS A 465 -2.95 -2.25 16.59
CA LYS A 465 -2.98 -3.20 15.44
C LYS A 465 -4.30 -3.34 14.67
N LEU A 466 -5.44 -2.85 15.15
CA LEU A 466 -6.75 -3.02 14.49
C LEU A 466 -7.54 -1.72 14.56
N SER A 467 -6.98 -0.68 13.94
CA SER A 467 -7.56 0.66 14.02
C SER A 467 -8.53 0.96 12.90
N HIS A 468 -9.57 1.69 13.24
CA HIS A 468 -10.66 1.98 12.35
C HIS A 468 -11.25 3.34 12.72
N MET A 469 -11.82 4.03 11.74
CA MET A 469 -12.58 5.24 11.98
C MET A 469 -14.07 4.93 11.99
N VAL A 470 -14.78 5.52 12.94
CA VAL A 470 -16.24 5.46 13.02
C VAL A 470 -16.81 6.86 12.88
N LEU A 471 -17.81 7.02 12.01
CA LEU A 471 -18.58 8.24 11.88
C LEU A 471 -20.07 7.91 11.97
N GLU A 472 -20.68 8.23 13.10
CA GLU A 472 -22.14 8.13 13.24
C GLU A 472 -22.82 9.33 12.54
N SER A 473 -24.15 9.30 12.39
CA SER A 473 -24.87 10.26 11.54
C SER A 473 -24.77 11.72 12.00
N GLU A 474 -24.54 11.99 13.29
CA GLU A 474 -24.45 13.33 13.88
C GLU A 474 -23.21 13.53 14.77
N SER A 475 -22.28 12.56 14.79
CA SER A 475 -21.09 12.61 15.63
C SER A 475 -19.89 13.17 14.87
N ARG A 476 -18.87 13.63 15.60
CA ARG A 476 -17.53 13.80 15.02
C ARG A 476 -16.96 12.43 14.65
N PRO A 477 -16.06 12.34 13.65
CA PRO A 477 -15.36 11.10 13.36
C PRO A 477 -14.48 10.72 14.55
N GLU A 478 -14.44 9.45 14.88
CA GLU A 478 -13.62 8.92 15.96
C GLU A 478 -12.68 7.85 15.44
N LEU A 479 -11.38 8.06 15.65
CA LEU A 479 -10.38 7.02 15.44
C LEU A 479 -10.33 6.12 16.68
N ARG A 480 -10.60 4.84 16.48
CA ARG A 480 -10.69 3.83 17.54
C ARG A 480 -9.72 2.69 17.27
N VAL A 481 -9.36 1.98 18.33
CA VAL A 481 -8.59 0.75 18.28
C VAL A 481 -9.45 -0.38 18.81
N PHE A 482 -9.56 -1.46 18.03
CA PHE A 482 -10.20 -2.67 18.49
C PHE A 482 -9.25 -3.46 19.40
N CYS A 483 -9.73 -3.83 20.59
CA CYS A 483 -9.01 -4.66 21.55
C CYS A 483 -9.97 -5.72 22.09
N LYS A 484 -9.57 -6.99 22.01
CA LYS A 484 -10.41 -8.12 22.42
C LYS A 484 -10.91 -8.03 23.88
N ALA A 485 -10.12 -7.44 24.77
CA ALA A 485 -10.46 -7.29 26.19
C ALA A 485 -11.45 -6.13 26.44
N GLN A 486 -11.33 -5.01 25.71
CA GLN A 486 -12.12 -3.79 25.95
C GLN A 486 -13.14 -3.49 24.84
N LYS A 487 -13.30 -4.40 23.87
CA LYS A 487 -14.05 -4.22 22.62
C LYS A 487 -13.46 -3.10 21.75
N THR A 488 -13.62 -1.83 22.10
CA THR A 488 -13.02 -0.69 21.39
C THR A 488 -12.61 0.43 22.33
N VAL A 489 -11.45 1.02 22.10
CA VAL A 489 -10.92 2.17 22.86
C VAL A 489 -10.77 3.36 21.91
N ARG A 490 -11.20 4.56 22.31
CA ARG A 490 -10.96 5.78 21.50
C ARG A 490 -9.50 6.15 21.60
N LEU A 491 -8.89 6.59 20.50
CA LEU A 491 -7.49 7.01 20.52
C LEU A 491 -7.25 8.19 21.46
N ALA A 492 -8.24 9.08 21.59
CA ALA A 492 -8.18 10.22 22.51
C ALA A 492 -8.11 9.82 24.00
N ASP A 493 -8.54 8.60 24.34
CA ASP A 493 -8.56 8.09 25.71
C ASP A 493 -7.26 7.33 26.05
N LEU A 494 -6.40 7.09 25.05
CA LEU A 494 -5.12 6.42 25.26
C LEU A 494 -4.06 7.46 25.69
N PRO A 495 -3.20 7.13 26.67
CA PRO A 495 -2.08 7.99 27.02
C PRO A 495 -1.18 8.21 25.79
N PRO A 496 -0.67 9.44 25.57
CA PRO A 496 0.17 9.73 24.42
C PRO A 496 1.39 8.80 24.42
N ARG A 497 1.62 8.11 23.31
CA ARG A 497 2.82 7.28 23.16
C ARG A 497 4.06 8.15 23.24
N THR A 498 5.08 7.63 23.89
CA THR A 498 6.43 8.21 23.96
C THR A 498 7.07 8.48 22.59
N GLU A 499 6.56 7.88 21.51
CA GLU A 499 6.96 8.16 20.11
C GLU A 499 6.67 9.62 19.67
N GLU A 500 5.67 10.30 20.25
CA GLU A 500 5.44 11.74 19.99
C GLU A 500 6.58 12.62 20.55
N ARG A 501 7.38 12.10 21.48
CA ARG A 501 8.52 12.83 22.05
C ARG A 501 9.72 12.87 21.10
N GLU A 502 9.91 11.84 20.27
CA GLU A 502 11.01 11.79 19.28
C GLU A 502 10.74 12.66 18.05
N GLN A 503 9.47 12.92 17.70
CA GLN A 503 9.13 13.80 16.57
C GLN A 503 9.04 15.29 16.96
N ARG A 504 8.81 15.63 18.24
CA ARG A 504 9.00 17.01 18.72
C ARG A 504 10.47 17.41 18.85
N SER A 505 11.39 16.45 18.95
CA SER A 505 12.84 16.68 18.95
C SER A 505 13.44 16.58 17.55
N GLY A 506 12.93 17.35 16.58
CA GLY A 506 13.61 17.61 15.31
C GLY A 506 14.98 18.31 15.43
N SER A 507 15.56 18.35 16.63
CA SER A 507 16.99 18.50 16.86
C SER A 507 17.61 17.10 16.93
N LEU A 508 18.48 16.81 15.96
CA LEU A 508 19.40 15.66 15.95
C LEU A 508 19.81 15.24 17.38
N PRO A 509 19.77 13.95 17.75
CA PRO A 509 20.60 13.51 18.86
C PRO A 509 22.04 13.80 18.47
N ASP A 510 22.73 14.62 19.26
CA ASP A 510 24.16 14.83 19.15
C ASP A 510 24.85 13.47 19.25
N ILE A 511 25.33 12.98 18.11
CA ILE A 511 26.18 11.80 18.06
C ILE A 511 27.50 12.24 18.73
N PRO A 512 27.90 11.64 19.86
CA PRO A 512 29.17 11.98 20.47
C PRO A 512 30.28 11.65 19.47
N ILE A 513 31.05 12.68 19.15
CA ILE A 513 32.31 12.56 18.43
C ILE A 513 33.21 11.70 19.32
N LEU A 514 33.37 10.43 18.97
CA LEU A 514 34.48 9.64 19.49
C LEU A 514 35.73 10.16 18.79
N GLU A 515 36.61 10.77 19.59
CA GLU A 515 37.99 11.14 19.24
C GLU A 515 38.78 9.97 18.66
#